data_AF-A0A2S0M0M6-F1
#
_entry.id   AF-A0A2S0M0M6-F1
#
_cell.length_a   1.000
_cell.length_b   1.000
_cell.length_c   1.000
_cell.angle_alpha   90.00
_cell.angle_beta   90.00
_cell.angle_gamma   90.00
#
_symmetry.space_group_name_H-M   'P 1'
#
loop_
_entity.id
_entity.type
_entity.pdbx_description
1 polymer ?
#
loop_
_entity_poly.entity_id
_entity_poly.type
_entity_poly.pdbx_seq_one_letter_code
_entity_poly.pdbx_strand_id
1 'polypeptide(L)'
;MPNWATCTISFAGPTQGVAAIRDSLAPAPADPSELRFDFNKLLPTPSELDAVISPLRVVETQEEADEINGDSDRIWAVTRATAERFIQDFGAVNCLNWRRANWGTKWNGHCAEILLDCPGDVIVRFDTAWTEPGQLLQAMSQKHGLTITGGVIYEDGSEFFPVAYYPTGTCDTAEAAELFARRFVVREETVYDPDEPESTWVDRWIELA
;
A
#
# COMPACT_ATOMS: atom_id res chain seq x y z
N MET A 1 -10.95 11.76 2.15
CA MET A 1 -10.30 10.48 1.83
C MET A 1 -10.33 9.64 3.09
N PRO A 2 -10.82 8.40 3.02
CA PRO A 2 -10.74 7.47 4.14
C PRO A 2 -9.29 7.36 4.60
N ASN A 3 -9.07 7.19 5.91
CA ASN A 3 -7.72 7.10 6.43
C ASN A 3 -7.16 5.70 6.21
N TRP A 4 -8.02 4.68 6.30
CA TRP A 4 -7.70 3.27 6.08
C TRP A 4 -8.51 2.63 4.96
N ALA A 5 -7.91 1.62 4.33
CA ALA A 5 -8.54 0.75 3.35
C ALA A 5 -8.06 -0.69 3.55
N THR A 6 -8.98 -1.64 3.60
CA THR A 6 -8.69 -3.08 3.62
C THR A 6 -8.64 -3.58 2.19
N CYS A 7 -7.49 -4.15 1.81
CA CYS A 7 -7.25 -4.73 0.50
C CYS A 7 -7.27 -6.26 0.61
N THR A 8 -7.98 -6.95 -0.28
CA THR A 8 -7.85 -8.41 -0.47
C THR A 8 -7.43 -8.67 -1.91
N ILE A 9 -6.20 -9.13 -2.10
CA ILE A 9 -5.52 -9.15 -3.40
C ILE A 9 -4.97 -10.55 -3.70
N SER A 10 -5.30 -11.10 -4.87
CA SER A 10 -4.68 -12.29 -5.48
C SER A 10 -3.52 -11.87 -6.38
N PHE A 11 -2.42 -12.61 -6.27
CA PHE A 11 -1.23 -12.50 -7.10
C PHE A 11 -0.99 -13.84 -7.77
N ALA A 12 -1.41 -13.97 -9.03
CA ALA A 12 -1.32 -15.21 -9.79
C ALA A 12 -0.31 -15.09 -10.94
N GLY A 13 0.52 -16.12 -11.16
CA GLY A 13 1.49 -16.10 -12.26
C GLY A 13 2.72 -16.97 -12.01
N PRO A 14 3.90 -16.59 -12.55
CA PRO A 14 5.14 -17.35 -12.37
C PRO A 14 5.48 -17.55 -10.89
N THR A 15 5.83 -18.79 -10.50
CA THR A 15 6.11 -19.16 -9.11
C THR A 15 7.17 -18.31 -8.43
N GLN A 16 8.19 -17.86 -9.17
CA GLN A 16 9.20 -16.96 -8.62
C GLN A 16 8.62 -15.59 -8.24
N GLY A 17 7.68 -15.07 -9.03
CA GLY A 17 6.98 -13.83 -8.75
C GLY A 17 6.08 -13.95 -7.52
N VAL A 18 5.30 -15.03 -7.46
CA VAL A 18 4.43 -15.34 -6.32
C VAL A 18 5.24 -15.50 -5.04
N ALA A 19 6.37 -16.20 -5.11
CA ALA A 19 7.30 -16.34 -3.99
C ALA A 19 7.84 -14.97 -3.52
N ALA A 20 8.17 -14.05 -4.43
CA ALA A 20 8.61 -12.71 -4.05
C ALA A 20 7.54 -11.93 -3.25
N ILE A 21 6.26 -12.07 -3.62
CA ILE A 21 5.16 -11.48 -2.85
C ILE A 21 5.05 -12.15 -1.48
N ARG A 22 5.07 -13.47 -1.40
CA ARG A 22 5.02 -14.20 -0.13
C ARG A 22 6.18 -13.81 0.79
N ASP A 23 7.40 -13.75 0.26
CA ASP A 23 8.62 -13.44 1.03
C ASP A 23 8.67 -11.97 1.46
N SER A 24 7.83 -11.11 0.86
CA SER A 24 7.65 -9.72 1.27
C SER A 24 6.80 -9.56 2.54
N LEU A 25 6.01 -10.58 2.91
CA LEU A 25 5.34 -10.60 4.20
C LEU A 25 6.38 -10.79 5.31
N ALA A 26 6.24 -10.04 6.40
CA ALA A 26 7.20 -10.03 7.50
C ALA A 26 6.48 -9.83 8.83
N PRO A 27 7.05 -10.28 9.96
CA PRO A 27 6.57 -9.89 11.28
C PRO A 27 6.49 -8.37 11.42
N ALA A 28 5.41 -7.86 12.02
CA ALA A 28 5.27 -6.44 12.29
C ALA A 28 6.26 -6.01 13.40
N PRO A 29 6.89 -4.82 13.33
CA PRO A 29 7.85 -4.39 14.35
C PRO A 29 7.23 -4.13 15.71
N ALA A 30 5.97 -3.71 15.73
CA ALA A 30 5.23 -3.43 16.96
C ALA A 30 4.76 -4.72 17.65
N ASP A 31 4.32 -5.70 16.85
CA ASP A 31 3.94 -7.03 17.32
C ASP A 31 4.43 -8.11 16.33
N PRO A 32 5.52 -8.82 16.65
CA PRO A 32 6.04 -9.88 15.78
C PRO A 32 5.11 -11.09 15.58
N SER A 33 4.01 -11.19 16.33
CA SER A 33 2.98 -12.22 16.11
C SER A 33 2.04 -11.88 14.95
N GLU A 34 1.95 -10.59 14.59
CA GLU A 34 1.23 -10.13 13.41
C GLU A 34 2.14 -10.06 12.18
N LEU A 35 1.57 -10.24 10.99
CA LEU A 35 2.27 -9.99 9.75
C LEU A 35 1.96 -8.59 9.22
N ARG A 36 2.93 -8.04 8.50
CA ARG A 36 2.77 -6.87 7.64
C ARG A 36 3.15 -7.25 6.21
N PHE A 37 2.58 -6.55 5.24
CA PHE A 37 3.03 -6.59 3.86
C PHE A 37 4.09 -5.51 3.65
N ASP A 38 5.37 -5.90 3.62
CA ASP A 38 6.49 -4.97 3.54
C ASP A 38 6.84 -4.60 2.09
N PHE A 39 6.31 -3.46 1.65
CA PHE A 39 6.53 -2.91 0.33
C PHE A 39 8.00 -2.58 0.06
N ASN A 40 8.81 -2.31 1.10
CA ASN A 40 10.24 -2.06 0.89
C ASN A 40 11.00 -3.30 0.43
N LYS A 41 10.52 -4.52 0.75
CA LYS A 41 11.14 -5.75 0.23
C LYS A 41 10.92 -5.92 -1.28
N LEU A 42 9.91 -5.25 -1.83
CA LEU A 42 9.53 -5.33 -3.25
C LEU A 42 10.07 -4.15 -4.06
N LEU A 43 9.86 -2.94 -3.53
CA LEU A 43 10.25 -1.67 -4.13
C LEU A 43 10.73 -0.72 -3.01
N PRO A 44 12.01 -0.79 -2.60
CA PRO A 44 12.53 -0.07 -1.45
C PRO A 44 12.50 1.44 -1.67
N THR A 45 12.08 2.17 -0.62
CA THR A 45 12.30 3.63 -0.57
C THR A 45 13.81 3.90 -0.55
N PRO A 46 14.32 4.90 -1.29
CA PRO A 46 15.72 5.29 -1.20
C PRO A 46 16.11 5.65 0.23
N SER A 47 17.18 5.05 0.75
CA SER A 47 17.62 5.25 2.14
C SER A 47 17.90 6.72 2.50
N GLU A 48 18.36 7.53 1.54
CA GLU A 48 18.58 8.97 1.74
C GLU A 48 17.27 9.75 2.00
N LEU A 49 16.12 9.20 1.57
CA LEU A 49 14.81 9.82 1.79
C LEU A 49 14.11 9.30 3.05
N ASP A 50 14.55 8.19 3.65
CA ASP A 50 13.84 7.53 4.76
C ASP A 50 13.71 8.41 6.01
N ALA A 51 14.74 9.20 6.29
CA ALA A 51 14.73 10.17 7.39
C ALA A 51 14.08 11.51 6.99
N VAL A 52 13.94 11.80 5.69
CA VAL A 52 13.40 13.06 5.18
C VAL A 52 11.89 13.00 5.18
N ILE A 53 11.27 13.86 5.97
CA ILE A 53 9.82 13.82 6.23
C ILE A 53 9.07 15.00 5.61
N SER A 54 7.74 14.94 5.68
CA SER A 54 6.85 15.95 5.14
C SER A 54 6.05 16.62 6.29
N PRO A 55 5.86 17.95 6.27
CA PRO A 55 6.40 18.90 5.29
C PRO A 55 7.92 19.13 5.46
N LEU A 56 8.64 19.17 4.34
CA LEU A 56 10.07 19.47 4.29
C LEU A 56 10.29 20.95 4.08
N ARG A 57 11.17 21.58 4.88
CA ARG A 57 11.60 22.96 4.68
C ARG A 57 12.85 23.01 3.78
N VAL A 58 12.85 23.90 2.81
CA VAL A 58 14.03 24.19 1.98
C VAL A 58 14.63 25.51 2.44
N VAL A 59 15.89 25.48 2.84
CA VAL A 59 16.64 26.64 3.36
C VAL A 59 17.85 26.95 2.47
N GLU A 60 18.45 28.12 2.67
CA GLU A 60 19.55 28.58 1.81
C GLU A 60 20.91 28.00 2.24
N THR A 61 21.15 27.82 3.54
CA THR A 61 22.44 27.36 4.08
C THR A 61 22.33 26.02 4.79
N GLN A 62 23.44 25.27 4.82
CA GLN A 62 23.51 24.01 5.57
C GLN A 62 23.44 24.26 7.09
N GLU A 63 24.02 25.37 7.57
CA GLU A 63 23.97 25.77 8.99
C GLU A 63 22.51 25.95 9.47
N GLU A 64 21.66 26.63 8.70
CA GLU A 64 20.23 26.78 9.05
C GLU A 64 19.50 25.43 9.05
N ALA A 65 19.83 24.55 8.10
CA ALA A 65 19.24 23.21 8.04
C ALA A 65 19.63 22.38 9.27
N ASP A 66 20.90 22.41 9.65
CA ASP A 66 21.44 21.70 10.81
C ASP A 66 20.84 22.25 12.12
N GLU A 67 20.69 23.56 12.25
CA GLU A 67 20.00 24.17 13.40
C GLU A 67 18.53 23.72 13.53
N ILE A 68 17.80 23.65 12.41
CA ILE A 68 16.40 23.20 12.39
C ILE A 68 16.29 21.71 12.71
N ASN A 69 17.18 20.89 12.15
CA ASN A 69 17.17 19.45 12.37
C ASN A 69 17.62 19.10 13.79
N GLY A 70 18.57 19.86 14.36
CA GLY A 70 19.14 19.62 15.68
C GLY A 70 19.62 18.17 15.84
N ASP A 71 19.31 17.56 16.98
CA ASP A 71 19.64 16.16 17.28
C ASP A 71 18.54 15.17 16.83
N SER A 72 17.64 15.57 15.93
CA SER A 72 16.54 14.70 15.49
C SER A 72 17.02 13.60 14.55
N ASP A 73 16.52 12.37 14.74
CA ASP A 73 16.66 11.27 13.76
C ASP A 73 15.84 11.51 12.46
N ARG A 74 15.10 12.62 12.39
CA ARG A 74 14.31 13.03 11.23
C ARG A 74 14.87 14.31 10.63
N ILE A 75 14.84 14.39 9.31
CA ILE A 75 15.28 15.55 8.54
C ILE A 75 14.05 16.38 8.18
N TRP A 76 13.95 17.55 8.82
CA TRP A 76 12.89 18.55 8.64
C TRP A 76 13.29 19.68 7.70
N ALA A 77 14.60 19.91 7.53
CA ALA A 77 15.13 20.92 6.63
C ALA A 77 16.32 20.41 5.82
N VAL A 78 16.39 20.84 4.56
CA VAL A 78 17.55 20.61 3.68
C VAL A 78 17.84 21.88 2.88
N THR A 79 19.05 21.97 2.33
CA THR A 79 19.39 23.05 1.40
C THR A 79 18.65 22.89 0.06
N ARG A 80 18.54 23.99 -0.69
CA ARG A 80 18.02 23.98 -2.06
C ARG A 80 18.75 22.98 -2.96
N ALA A 81 20.08 22.96 -2.91
CA ALA A 81 20.89 22.04 -3.70
C ALA A 81 20.58 20.56 -3.36
N THR A 82 20.42 20.24 -2.08
CA THR A 82 20.04 18.89 -1.65
C THR A 82 18.63 18.51 -2.13
N ALA A 83 17.66 19.41 -2.02
CA ALA A 83 16.31 19.17 -2.52
C ALA A 83 16.27 18.96 -4.04
N GLU A 84 17.02 19.77 -4.81
CA GLU A 84 17.14 19.63 -6.26
C GLU A 84 17.77 18.29 -6.65
N ARG A 85 18.84 17.88 -5.96
CA ARG A 85 19.45 16.56 -6.14
C ARG A 85 18.45 15.43 -5.85
N PHE A 86 17.69 15.51 -4.77
CA PHE A 86 16.67 14.49 -4.46
C PHE A 86 15.60 14.38 -5.55
N ILE A 87 15.16 15.50 -6.12
CA ILE A 87 14.23 15.48 -7.27
C ILE A 87 14.90 14.84 -8.49
N GLN A 88 16.16 15.20 -8.76
CA GLN A 88 16.90 14.67 -9.91
C GLN A 88 17.12 13.14 -9.80
N ASP A 89 17.53 12.67 -8.63
CA ASP A 89 17.96 11.28 -8.43
C ASP A 89 16.77 10.35 -8.13
N PHE A 90 15.75 10.84 -7.41
CA PHE A 90 14.66 10.02 -6.89
C PHE A 90 13.26 10.46 -7.35
N GLY A 91 13.14 11.61 -8.02
CA GLY A 91 11.85 12.19 -8.41
C GLY A 91 11.03 12.76 -7.25
N ALA A 92 11.59 12.81 -6.03
CA ALA A 92 10.88 13.23 -4.82
C ALA A 92 11.84 13.78 -3.77
N VAL A 93 11.38 14.77 -3.00
CA VAL A 93 12.18 15.44 -1.95
C VAL A 93 12.13 14.75 -0.59
N ASN A 94 11.20 13.83 -0.36
CA ASN A 94 11.03 13.14 0.92
C ASN A 94 10.38 11.77 0.72
N CYS A 95 10.43 10.91 1.75
CA CYS A 95 9.90 9.55 1.66
C CYS A 95 8.40 9.51 1.34
N LEU A 96 7.60 10.44 1.87
CA LEU A 96 6.16 10.47 1.63
C LEU A 96 5.84 10.68 0.14
N ASN A 97 6.47 11.69 -0.48
CA ASN A 97 6.26 12.00 -1.89
C ASN A 97 6.74 10.85 -2.77
N TRP A 98 7.88 10.25 -2.43
CA TRP A 98 8.39 9.10 -3.15
C TRP A 98 7.42 7.90 -3.06
N ARG A 99 6.96 7.55 -1.86
CA ARG A 99 6.03 6.43 -1.65
C ARG A 99 4.68 6.67 -2.32
N ARG A 100 4.17 7.90 -2.32
CA ARG A 100 2.96 8.23 -3.10
C ARG A 100 3.15 8.01 -4.59
N ALA A 101 4.30 8.40 -5.14
CA ALA A 101 4.58 8.25 -6.56
C ALA A 101 4.89 6.81 -6.98
N ASN A 102 5.48 6.00 -6.09
CA ASN A 102 6.00 4.66 -6.42
C ASN A 102 5.18 3.51 -5.83
N TRP A 103 4.55 3.72 -4.68
CA TRP A 103 3.63 2.75 -4.07
C TRP A 103 2.17 3.12 -4.29
N GLY A 104 1.83 4.40 -4.29
CA GLY A 104 0.44 4.89 -4.31
C GLY A 104 -0.14 5.19 -2.94
N THR A 105 0.58 4.83 -1.89
CA THR A 105 0.17 5.00 -0.50
C THR A 105 1.32 5.52 0.36
N LYS A 106 1.04 5.74 1.65
CA LYS A 106 1.95 6.35 2.62
C LYS A 106 2.88 5.34 3.29
N TRP A 107 2.35 4.19 3.66
CA TRP A 107 3.00 3.20 4.52
C TRP A 107 2.80 1.79 3.96
N ASN A 108 3.47 0.82 4.57
CA ASN A 108 3.32 -0.60 4.26
C ASN A 108 1.89 -1.10 4.55
N GLY A 109 1.59 -2.31 4.08
CA GLY A 109 0.36 -3.00 4.48
C GLY A 109 0.47 -3.53 5.91
N HIS A 110 -0.52 -3.23 6.74
CA HIS A 110 -0.66 -3.67 8.13
C HIS A 110 -1.63 -4.86 8.24
N CYS A 111 -1.62 -5.55 9.38
CA CYS A 111 -2.57 -6.62 9.69
C CYS A 111 -2.68 -7.65 8.55
N ALA A 112 -1.54 -8.03 7.99
CA ALA A 112 -1.51 -8.86 6.80
C ALA A 112 -1.87 -10.30 7.12
N GLU A 113 -2.63 -10.93 6.24
CA GLU A 113 -3.08 -12.31 6.36
C GLU A 113 -2.94 -13.01 5.00
N ILE A 114 -2.44 -14.24 4.99
CA ILE A 114 -2.43 -15.08 3.79
C ILE A 114 -3.71 -15.91 3.80
N LEU A 115 -4.61 -15.64 2.85
CA LEU A 115 -5.88 -16.36 2.69
C LEU A 115 -5.71 -17.63 1.83
N LEU A 116 -4.73 -17.64 0.94
CA LEU A 116 -4.39 -18.76 0.07
C LEU A 116 -2.89 -18.71 -0.27
N ASP A 117 -2.17 -19.83 -0.16
CA ASP A 117 -0.77 -19.97 -0.55
C ASP A 117 -0.59 -21.21 -1.43
N CYS A 118 -0.40 -20.99 -2.73
CA CYS A 118 -0.11 -22.00 -3.72
C CYS A 118 1.10 -21.56 -4.54
N PRO A 119 1.88 -22.50 -5.15
CA PRO A 119 3.08 -22.14 -5.89
C PRO A 119 2.87 -21.12 -7.03
N GLY A 120 1.68 -21.00 -7.60
CA GLY A 120 1.38 -20.07 -8.69
C GLY A 120 0.31 -19.03 -8.36
N ASP A 121 -0.15 -18.97 -7.11
CA ASP A 121 -1.20 -18.04 -6.66
C ASP A 121 -1.08 -17.83 -5.15
N VAL A 122 -1.00 -16.58 -4.71
CA VAL A 122 -1.09 -16.20 -3.30
C VAL A 122 -2.15 -15.12 -3.14
N ILE A 123 -2.99 -15.25 -2.12
CA ILE A 123 -4.00 -14.25 -1.78
C ILE A 123 -3.66 -13.65 -0.43
N VAL A 124 -3.50 -12.33 -0.41
CA VAL A 124 -3.11 -11.57 0.78
C VAL A 124 -4.19 -10.55 1.09
N ARG A 125 -4.65 -10.53 2.34
CA ARG A 125 -5.43 -9.44 2.92
C ARG A 125 -4.52 -8.55 3.76
N PHE A 126 -4.72 -7.23 3.72
CA PHE A 126 -3.97 -6.27 4.54
C PHE A 126 -4.67 -4.91 4.56
N ASP A 127 -4.36 -4.10 5.56
CA ASP A 127 -4.82 -2.70 5.67
C ASP A 127 -3.75 -1.72 5.20
N THR A 128 -4.15 -0.66 4.52
CA THR A 128 -3.23 0.35 4.00
C THR A 128 -3.84 1.75 4.11
N ALA A 129 -3.00 2.78 3.97
CA ALA A 129 -3.48 4.15 3.98
C ALA A 129 -4.20 4.49 2.67
N TRP A 130 -5.37 5.11 2.80
CA TRP A 130 -6.19 5.71 1.74
C TRP A 130 -6.81 4.76 0.71
N THR A 131 -6.02 3.88 0.08
CA THR A 131 -6.42 2.98 -1.01
C THR A 131 -5.35 1.90 -1.23
N GLU A 132 -5.58 0.96 -2.14
CA GLU A 132 -4.59 -0.04 -2.55
C GLU A 132 -3.28 0.61 -3.04
N PRO A 133 -2.13 -0.06 -2.86
CA PRO A 133 -0.85 0.46 -3.33
C PRO A 133 -0.71 0.26 -4.86
N GLY A 134 -1.54 0.94 -5.65
CA GLY A 134 -1.72 0.68 -7.08
C GLY A 134 -0.43 0.78 -7.91
N GLN A 135 0.44 1.76 -7.65
CA GLN A 135 1.73 1.87 -8.34
C GLN A 135 2.66 0.71 -7.99
N LEU A 136 2.66 0.24 -6.74
CA LEU A 136 3.42 -0.94 -6.35
C LEU A 136 2.87 -2.19 -7.04
N LEU A 137 1.55 -2.39 -7.03
CA LEU A 137 0.90 -3.55 -7.65
C LEU A 137 1.21 -3.60 -9.15
N GLN A 138 1.09 -2.47 -9.85
CA GLN A 138 1.46 -2.39 -11.26
C GLN A 138 2.94 -2.71 -11.50
N ALA A 139 3.84 -2.20 -10.66
CA ALA A 139 5.27 -2.49 -10.77
C ALA A 139 5.58 -3.98 -10.53
N MET A 140 4.91 -4.62 -9.57
CA MET A 140 5.07 -6.06 -9.31
C MET A 140 4.52 -6.91 -10.45
N SER A 141 3.36 -6.53 -10.99
CA SER A 141 2.77 -7.16 -12.15
C SER A 141 3.73 -7.17 -13.34
N GLN A 142 4.29 -6.01 -13.69
CA GLN A 142 5.28 -5.86 -14.76
C GLN A 142 6.58 -6.63 -14.51
N LYS A 143 7.18 -6.43 -13.33
CA LYS A 143 8.49 -7.00 -12.99
C LYS A 143 8.46 -8.52 -12.90
N HIS A 144 7.38 -9.08 -12.38
CA HIS A 144 7.28 -10.50 -12.06
C HIS A 144 6.33 -11.29 -12.97
N GLY A 145 5.69 -10.63 -13.95
CA GLY A 145 4.75 -11.29 -14.86
C GLY A 145 3.47 -11.74 -14.17
N LEU A 146 3.03 -11.04 -13.11
CA LEU A 146 1.88 -11.43 -12.31
C LEU A 146 0.60 -10.81 -12.86
N THR A 147 -0.48 -11.59 -12.88
CA THR A 147 -1.84 -11.06 -12.94
C THR A 147 -2.31 -10.82 -11.53
N ILE A 148 -2.62 -9.57 -11.22
CA ILE A 148 -3.06 -9.14 -9.89
C ILE A 148 -4.52 -8.77 -9.97
N THR A 149 -5.35 -9.33 -9.10
CA THR A 149 -6.80 -9.06 -9.05
C THR A 149 -7.25 -9.01 -7.61
N GLY A 150 -8.13 -8.08 -7.25
CA GLY A 150 -8.60 -7.98 -5.88
C GLY A 150 -9.64 -6.89 -5.68
N GLY A 151 -9.87 -6.55 -4.43
CA GLY A 151 -10.81 -5.51 -4.06
C GLY A 151 -10.36 -4.71 -2.84
N VAL A 152 -10.88 -3.49 -2.77
CA VAL A 152 -10.60 -2.51 -1.74
C VAL A 152 -11.92 -2.15 -1.05
N ILE A 153 -11.93 -2.21 0.27
CA ILE A 153 -13.03 -1.73 1.11
C ILE A 153 -12.48 -0.60 1.99
N TYR A 154 -13.16 0.54 2.03
CA TYR A 154 -12.72 1.68 2.85
C TYR A 154 -13.23 1.57 4.29
N GLU A 155 -12.57 2.30 5.21
CA GLU A 155 -12.74 2.25 6.67
C GLU A 155 -14.19 2.25 7.18
N ASP A 156 -15.13 2.87 6.47
CA ASP A 156 -16.55 2.90 6.85
C ASP A 156 -17.38 1.75 6.28
N GLY A 157 -16.75 0.78 5.61
CA GLY A 157 -17.38 -0.36 4.94
C GLY A 157 -18.28 0.01 3.76
N SER A 158 -18.54 1.31 3.54
CA SER A 158 -19.63 1.81 2.69
C SER A 158 -19.33 1.68 1.20
N GLU A 159 -18.05 1.62 0.85
CA GLU A 159 -17.56 1.62 -0.52
C GLU A 159 -16.66 0.41 -0.79
N PHE A 160 -16.86 -0.18 -1.97
CA PHE A 160 -16.06 -1.28 -2.50
C PHE A 160 -15.60 -0.95 -3.92
N PHE A 161 -14.33 -1.21 -4.21
CA PHE A 161 -13.74 -1.03 -5.53
C PHE A 161 -12.94 -2.26 -5.98
N PRO A 162 -13.28 -2.89 -7.11
CA PRO A 162 -12.46 -3.95 -7.69
C PRO A 162 -11.24 -3.35 -8.40
N VAL A 163 -10.11 -4.04 -8.29
CA VAL A 163 -8.83 -3.62 -8.88
C VAL A 163 -8.17 -4.78 -9.62
N ALA A 164 -7.49 -4.48 -10.73
CA ALA A 164 -6.67 -5.45 -11.43
C ALA A 164 -5.51 -4.82 -12.22
N TYR A 165 -4.40 -5.55 -12.29
CA TYR A 165 -3.14 -5.12 -12.90
C TYR A 165 -2.49 -6.26 -13.68
N TYR A 166 -1.90 -5.91 -14.82
CA TYR A 166 -1.25 -6.83 -15.75
C TYR A 166 0.14 -6.36 -16.14
N PRO A 167 1.00 -7.27 -16.63
CA PRO A 167 2.32 -6.89 -17.12
C PRO A 167 2.25 -5.87 -18.26
N THR A 168 1.14 -5.84 -19.02
CA THR A 168 0.89 -4.91 -20.12
C THR A 168 0.28 -3.58 -19.69
N GLY A 169 -0.16 -3.43 -18.43
CA GLY A 169 -0.83 -2.24 -17.90
C GLY A 169 -2.01 -2.55 -16.99
N THR A 170 -2.85 -1.56 -16.70
CA THR A 170 -4.08 -1.71 -15.91
C THR A 170 -5.27 -2.06 -16.80
N CYS A 171 -6.28 -2.75 -16.29
CA CYS A 171 -7.58 -2.81 -16.95
C CYS A 171 -8.53 -1.69 -16.50
N ASP A 172 -9.64 -1.56 -17.21
CA ASP A 172 -10.77 -0.76 -16.74
C ASP A 172 -11.52 -1.43 -15.58
N THR A 173 -12.42 -0.68 -14.97
CA THR A 173 -13.20 -1.11 -13.79
C THR A 173 -14.17 -2.26 -14.11
N ALA A 174 -14.67 -2.36 -15.33
CA ALA A 174 -15.63 -3.41 -15.70
C ALA A 174 -14.93 -4.77 -15.80
N GLU A 175 -13.76 -4.80 -16.43
CA GLU A 175 -12.91 -5.99 -16.49
C GLU A 175 -12.41 -6.39 -15.09
N ALA A 176 -11.99 -5.41 -14.27
CA ALA A 176 -11.59 -5.66 -12.89
C ALA A 176 -12.72 -6.32 -12.09
N ALA A 177 -13.97 -5.84 -12.24
CA ALA A 177 -15.13 -6.40 -11.58
C ALA A 177 -15.42 -7.84 -12.01
N GLU A 178 -15.31 -8.13 -13.31
CA GLU A 178 -15.50 -9.49 -13.83
C GLU A 178 -14.47 -10.46 -13.26
N LEU A 179 -13.19 -10.06 -13.23
CA LEU A 179 -12.13 -10.90 -12.69
C LEU A 179 -12.22 -11.06 -11.18
N PHE A 180 -12.59 -10.00 -10.48
CA PHE A 180 -12.86 -10.07 -9.06
C PHE A 180 -13.93 -11.13 -8.78
N ALA A 181 -15.06 -11.10 -9.49
CA ALA A 181 -16.18 -12.02 -9.31
C ALA A 181 -15.85 -13.50 -9.61
N ARG A 182 -14.73 -13.77 -10.31
CA ARG A 182 -14.25 -15.16 -10.55
C ARG A 182 -13.54 -15.75 -9.34
N ARG A 183 -13.05 -14.93 -8.42
CA ARG A 183 -12.21 -15.35 -7.29
C ARG A 183 -12.79 -14.97 -5.94
N PHE A 184 -13.63 -13.94 -5.91
CA PHE A 184 -14.06 -13.30 -4.69
C PHE A 184 -15.54 -12.97 -4.73
N VAL A 185 -16.12 -12.92 -3.54
CA VAL A 185 -17.48 -12.43 -3.29
C VAL A 185 -17.40 -11.35 -2.24
N VAL A 186 -18.10 -10.24 -2.47
CA VAL A 186 -18.33 -9.22 -1.44
C VAL A 186 -19.52 -9.68 -0.59
N ARG A 187 -19.32 -9.73 0.72
CA ARG A 187 -20.36 -9.93 1.71
C ARG A 187 -20.65 -8.61 2.41
N GLU A 188 -21.90 -8.41 2.80
CA GLU A 188 -22.30 -7.26 3.59
C GLU A 188 -23.35 -7.67 4.63
N GLU A 189 -23.29 -7.04 5.79
CA GLU A 189 -24.23 -7.19 6.89
C GLU A 189 -24.60 -5.81 7.43
N THR A 190 -25.89 -5.56 7.60
CA THR A 190 -26.36 -4.37 8.31
C THR A 190 -26.28 -4.64 9.81
N VAL A 191 -25.44 -3.86 10.49
CA VAL A 191 -25.29 -3.91 11.93
C VAL A 191 -26.09 -2.78 12.57
N TYR A 192 -26.66 -3.08 13.74
CA TYR A 192 -27.49 -2.17 14.52
C TYR A 192 -26.77 -1.83 15.82
N ASP A 193 -26.78 -0.55 16.19
CA ASP A 193 -26.36 -0.16 17.53
C ASP A 193 -27.46 -0.61 18.53
N PRO A 194 -27.15 -1.52 19.48
CA PRO A 194 -28.13 -1.97 20.46
C PRO A 194 -28.60 -0.85 21.40
N ASP A 195 -27.80 0.20 21.58
CA ASP A 195 -28.08 1.35 22.44
C ASP A 195 -28.72 2.52 21.65
N GLU A 196 -28.51 2.57 20.32
CA GLU A 196 -29.09 3.57 19.41
C GLU A 196 -29.80 2.90 18.21
N PRO A 197 -31.06 2.43 18.33
CA PRO A 197 -31.73 1.59 17.32
C PRO A 197 -31.91 2.21 15.93
N GLU A 198 -31.80 3.53 15.83
CA GLU A 198 -31.87 4.30 14.58
C GLU A 198 -30.49 4.39 13.88
N SER A 199 -29.41 4.04 14.59
CA SER A 199 -28.04 4.01 14.11
C SER A 199 -27.73 2.63 13.53
N THR A 200 -27.41 2.61 12.24
CA THR A 200 -27.00 1.39 11.53
C THR A 200 -25.79 1.69 10.68
N TRP A 201 -24.94 0.70 10.51
CA TRP A 201 -23.84 0.73 9.55
C TRP A 201 -23.79 -0.57 8.76
N VAL A 202 -23.07 -0.54 7.63
CA VAL A 202 -22.89 -1.71 6.77
C VAL A 202 -21.46 -2.19 6.97
N ASP A 203 -21.34 -3.37 7.57
CA ASP A 203 -20.08 -4.09 7.59
C ASP A 203 -19.93 -4.85 6.29
N ARG A 204 -18.80 -4.65 5.60
CA ARG A 204 -18.50 -5.28 4.32
C ARG A 204 -17.16 -6.00 4.38
N TRP A 205 -17.09 -7.18 3.80
CA TRP A 205 -15.84 -7.95 3.69
C TRP A 205 -15.77 -8.74 2.39
N ILE A 206 -14.55 -9.17 2.03
CA ILE A 206 -14.29 -9.97 0.83
C ILE A 206 -13.98 -11.40 1.24
N GLU A 207 -14.70 -12.36 0.68
CA GLU A 207 -14.45 -13.81 0.81
C GLU A 207 -13.99 -14.40 -0.52
N LEU A 208 -13.38 -15.59 -0.46
CA LEU A 208 -13.13 -16.40 -1.65
C LEU A 208 -14.46 -16.94 -2.19
N ALA A 209 -14.62 -16.94 -3.52
CA ALA A 209 -15.80 -17.45 -4.23
C ALA A 209 -15.88 -18.98 -4.25
#